data_AF-A0A1Q8KZQ9-F1
#
_entry.id   AF-A0A1Q8KZQ9-F1
#
_cell.length_a   1.000
_cell.length_b   1.000
_cell.length_c   1.000
_cell.angle_alpha   90.00
_cell.angle_beta   90.00
_cell.angle_gamma   90.00
#
_symmetry.space_group_name_H-M   'P 1'
#
loop_
_entity.id
_entity.type
_entity.pdbx_description
1 polymer ?
#
loop_
_entity_poly.entity_id
_entity_poly.type
_entity_poly.pdbx_seq_one_letter_code
_entity_poly.pdbx_strand_id
1 'polypeptide(L)'
;MSDDPRGRTLSPHPLPRRPRTDRAVTPPVGASRHSPIPTTARWLVGLLIALLGALTLSGTAAAATAPTDPAPASPGAVAPFQQADGIDVSGTLRDQNGQPLPNVRITAERDGAPAGETRSQANGRWTLTVPGAGSYLFRLDEASLPPGTEVLQGETTREVTAGSLNTVVFRFGAEVEGAATGGFATFLRLLVDGIRFGLVIGISAVGLSLIFGTTGLTNFAHGEMVTIGAVIAWFINVGGGVQLIPATIVAMLIGALLGAANELGIWRRLRRRGAGLIAQLVVSIGLSIALRYLVLIIFGGRSESFADYTGQTVRNYGPIALTDKDLSAIVIAIVVLVAVALLLQKTRIGKAMRAVSDNRDLAASSGINVDRVVLFVWMLGGALATLGGVLFALSELSSTVQYEMGFRLLLLMFAGVILGGLGTAYGALLGCLIVGILVQSCCHWTSSTWADWPC
;
A
#
# COMPACT_ATOMS: atom_id res chain seq x y z
N MET A 1 84.98 -18.82 38.42
CA MET A 1 84.00 -19.64 39.15
C MET A 1 83.15 -20.33 38.09
N SER A 2 83.51 -21.52 37.60
CA SER A 2 83.50 -22.85 38.22
C SER A 2 82.41 -23.70 37.56
N ASP A 3 82.84 -24.71 36.79
CA ASP A 3 82.26 -26.02 36.45
C ASP A 3 80.76 -26.30 36.62
N ASP A 4 80.13 -26.95 35.63
CA ASP A 4 79.84 -28.42 35.62
C ASP A 4 79.08 -28.81 34.32
N PRO A 5 79.14 -30.08 33.84
CA PRO A 5 79.01 -30.53 32.45
C PRO A 5 77.66 -31.23 32.19
N ARG A 6 77.58 -32.06 31.14
CA ARG A 6 76.34 -32.81 30.78
C ARG A 6 76.15 -33.01 29.28
N GLY A 7 77.03 -33.76 28.63
CA GLY A 7 76.81 -34.19 27.24
C GLY A 7 75.54 -35.03 27.08
N ARG A 8 74.85 -34.85 25.94
CA ARG A 8 74.12 -35.91 25.24
C ARG A 8 73.86 -35.50 23.79
N THR A 9 74.48 -36.28 22.91
CA THR A 9 74.36 -36.32 21.45
C THR A 9 72.92 -36.57 21.01
N LEU A 10 72.35 -35.67 20.18
CA LEU A 10 71.09 -35.89 19.49
C LEU A 10 71.35 -36.63 18.16
N SER A 11 70.94 -37.89 18.11
CA SER A 11 70.82 -38.69 16.88
C SER A 11 69.62 -38.19 16.06
N PRO A 12 69.72 -38.03 14.73
CA PRO A 12 68.55 -37.73 13.91
C PRO A 12 67.66 -38.97 13.76
N HIS A 13 66.40 -38.83 14.19
CA HIS A 13 65.33 -39.80 13.97
C HIS A 13 65.08 -40.01 12.46
N PRO A 14 64.99 -41.25 11.96
CA PRO A 14 64.57 -41.49 10.59
C PRO A 14 63.04 -41.36 10.48
N LEU A 15 62.59 -40.50 9.55
CA LEU A 15 61.17 -40.34 9.20
C LEU A 15 60.61 -41.64 8.60
N PRO A 16 59.40 -42.09 8.99
CA PRO A 16 58.76 -43.24 8.35
C PRO A 16 58.31 -42.89 6.93
N ARG A 17 58.72 -43.73 5.96
CA ARG A 17 58.29 -43.69 4.56
C ARG A 17 56.77 -43.85 4.49
N ARG A 18 56.07 -42.88 3.87
CA ARG A 18 54.65 -43.00 3.53
C ARG A 18 54.46 -44.11 2.48
N PRO A 19 53.48 -45.01 2.63
CA PRO A 19 53.09 -45.91 1.56
C PRO A 19 52.39 -45.10 0.45
N ARG A 20 52.86 -45.33 -0.78
CA ARG A 20 52.30 -44.79 -2.03
C ARG A 20 50.99 -45.53 -2.30
N THR A 21 49.84 -44.91 -1.99
CA THR A 21 48.54 -45.44 -2.39
C THR A 21 48.21 -44.97 -3.79
N ASP A 22 48.32 -45.92 -4.71
CA ASP A 22 47.79 -45.84 -6.07
C ASP A 22 46.26 -45.68 -6.09
N ARG A 23 45.82 -45.02 -7.17
CA ARG A 23 44.46 -45.04 -7.76
C ARG A 23 43.34 -44.38 -6.98
N ALA A 24 43.01 -43.17 -7.45
CA ALA A 24 41.68 -42.60 -7.38
C ALA A 24 40.64 -43.61 -7.92
N VAL A 25 39.85 -44.17 -7.01
CA VAL A 25 38.58 -44.81 -7.34
C VAL A 25 37.51 -43.72 -7.22
N THR A 26 37.03 -43.23 -8.36
CA THR A 26 35.83 -42.43 -8.43
C THR A 26 34.65 -43.27 -7.92
N PRO A 27 33.85 -42.79 -6.95
CA PRO A 27 32.61 -43.47 -6.60
C PRO A 27 31.65 -43.39 -7.80
N PRO A 28 30.85 -44.43 -8.07
CA PRO A 28 29.86 -44.36 -9.14
C PRO A 28 28.87 -43.25 -8.81
N VAL A 29 28.62 -42.38 -9.78
CA VAL A 29 27.56 -41.37 -9.77
C VAL A 29 26.25 -42.09 -9.49
N GLY A 30 25.82 -42.08 -8.23
CA GLY A 30 24.52 -42.55 -7.83
C GLY A 30 23.48 -41.71 -8.55
N ALA A 31 22.72 -42.35 -9.44
CA ALA A 31 21.56 -41.76 -10.07
C ALA A 31 20.69 -41.11 -8.99
N SER A 32 20.63 -39.78 -8.99
CA SER A 32 19.73 -39.02 -8.14
C SER A 32 18.32 -39.45 -8.50
N ARG A 33 17.73 -40.31 -7.65
CA ARG A 33 16.30 -40.57 -7.70
C ARG A 33 15.60 -39.26 -7.43
N HIS A 34 15.20 -38.57 -8.50
CA HIS A 34 14.28 -37.46 -8.45
C HIS A 34 13.03 -37.95 -7.74
N SER A 35 12.88 -37.58 -6.48
CA SER A 35 11.65 -37.81 -5.75
C SER A 35 10.56 -37.04 -6.50
N PRO A 36 9.52 -37.68 -7.04
CA PRO A 36 8.43 -36.94 -7.64
C PRO A 36 7.85 -36.01 -6.58
N ILE A 37 7.62 -34.76 -6.96
CA ILE A 37 7.01 -33.72 -6.12
C ILE A 37 5.77 -34.31 -5.44
N PRO A 38 5.59 -34.16 -4.11
CA PRO A 38 4.41 -34.66 -3.43
C PRO A 38 3.16 -34.09 -4.10
N THR A 39 2.20 -34.96 -4.40
CA THR A 39 0.99 -34.65 -5.18
C THR A 39 0.24 -33.44 -4.62
N THR A 40 0.27 -33.24 -3.31
CA THR A 40 -0.32 -32.09 -2.61
C THR A 40 0.28 -30.73 -3.01
N ALA A 41 1.59 -30.65 -3.29
CA ALA A 41 2.24 -29.42 -3.75
C ALA A 41 1.90 -29.11 -5.22
N ARG A 42 1.66 -30.15 -6.04
CA ARG A 42 1.16 -29.99 -7.42
C ARG A 42 -0.28 -29.51 -7.44
N TRP A 43 -1.10 -29.98 -6.50
CA TRP A 43 -2.47 -29.51 -6.31
C TRP A 43 -2.52 -28.05 -5.85
N LEU A 44 -1.65 -27.62 -4.92
CA LEU A 44 -1.62 -26.23 -4.47
C LEU A 44 -1.11 -25.26 -5.55
N VAL A 45 -0.09 -25.64 -6.32
CA VAL A 45 0.39 -24.84 -7.47
C VAL A 45 -0.65 -24.82 -8.58
N GLY A 46 -1.32 -25.95 -8.83
CA GLY A 46 -2.43 -26.05 -9.78
C GLY A 46 -3.63 -25.21 -9.34
N LEU A 47 -3.94 -25.15 -8.04
CA LEU A 47 -5.00 -24.33 -7.48
C LEU A 47 -4.64 -22.84 -7.54
N LEU A 48 -3.37 -22.47 -7.35
CA LEU A 48 -2.87 -21.11 -7.51
C LEU A 48 -2.94 -20.66 -8.97
N ILE A 49 -2.53 -21.52 -9.92
CA ILE A 49 -2.65 -21.29 -11.36
C ILE A 49 -4.13 -21.28 -11.79
N ALA A 50 -4.99 -22.09 -11.17
CA ALA A 50 -6.43 -22.10 -11.45
C ALA A 50 -7.16 -20.90 -10.86
N LEU A 51 -6.74 -20.36 -9.71
CA LEU A 51 -7.25 -19.10 -9.15
C LEU A 51 -6.79 -17.89 -9.98
N LEU A 52 -5.53 -17.88 -10.40
CA LEU A 52 -4.99 -16.87 -11.34
C LEU A 52 -5.65 -16.99 -12.73
N GLY A 53 -5.90 -18.22 -13.20
CA GLY A 53 -6.59 -18.49 -14.46
C GLY A 53 -8.08 -18.16 -14.41
N ALA A 54 -8.76 -18.45 -13.30
CA ALA A 54 -10.15 -18.06 -13.09
C ALA A 54 -10.31 -16.53 -13.11
N LEU A 55 -9.35 -15.77 -12.57
CA LEU A 55 -9.29 -14.31 -12.71
C LEU A 55 -9.17 -13.84 -14.17
N THR A 56 -8.50 -14.59 -15.05
CA THR A 56 -8.39 -14.26 -16.47
C THR A 56 -9.62 -14.64 -17.31
N LEU A 57 -10.44 -15.59 -16.83
CA LEU A 57 -11.60 -16.11 -17.55
C LEU A 57 -12.94 -15.48 -17.12
N SER A 58 -12.99 -14.78 -15.98
CA SER A 58 -14.13 -13.95 -15.59
C SER A 58 -14.17 -12.57 -16.27
N GLY A 59 -13.24 -12.29 -17.19
CA GLY A 59 -13.16 -11.03 -17.95
C GLY A 59 -14.06 -10.95 -19.19
N THR A 60 -14.82 -11.99 -19.55
CA THR A 60 -15.67 -11.98 -20.76
C THR A 60 -17.00 -12.70 -20.56
N ALA A 61 -18.04 -11.99 -20.11
CA ALA A 61 -19.48 -12.21 -20.34
C ALA A 61 -20.26 -11.33 -19.35
N ALA A 62 -21.31 -10.58 -19.68
CA ALA A 62 -22.04 -10.34 -20.90
C ALA A 62 -22.70 -8.95 -20.78
N ALA A 63 -22.69 -8.17 -21.85
CA ALA A 63 -23.56 -7.01 -21.97
C ALA A 63 -25.02 -7.52 -22.03
N ALA A 64 -25.74 -7.40 -20.91
CA ALA A 64 -27.18 -7.60 -20.90
C ALA A 64 -27.85 -6.36 -21.49
N THR A 65 -28.34 -6.50 -22.72
CA THR A 65 -29.30 -5.59 -23.35
C THR A 65 -30.59 -5.56 -22.51
N ALA A 66 -30.91 -4.41 -21.92
CA ALA A 66 -32.21 -4.17 -21.31
C ALA A 66 -33.30 -3.96 -22.39
N PRO A 67 -34.58 -4.26 -22.11
CA PRO A 67 -35.67 -4.05 -23.06
C PRO A 67 -35.94 -2.55 -23.28
N THR A 68 -36.06 -2.16 -24.54
CA THR A 68 -36.38 -0.81 -24.98
C THR A 68 -37.88 -0.55 -24.84
N ASP A 69 -38.30 0.16 -23.80
CA ASP A 69 -39.55 0.91 -23.83
C ASP A 69 -39.32 2.26 -24.55
N PRO A 70 -40.26 2.74 -25.39
CA PRO A 70 -40.09 3.99 -26.12
C PRO A 70 -40.15 5.19 -25.18
N ALA A 71 -39.01 5.85 -25.00
CA ALA A 71 -38.89 7.09 -24.26
C ALA A 71 -39.63 8.24 -24.98
N PRO A 72 -40.31 9.15 -24.24
CA PRO A 72 -40.88 10.36 -24.82
C PRO A 72 -39.78 11.28 -25.37
N ALA A 73 -40.09 11.96 -26.47
CA ALA A 73 -39.19 12.75 -27.29
C ALA A 73 -38.33 13.74 -26.47
N SER A 74 -37.02 13.58 -26.56
CA SER A 74 -36.03 14.57 -26.12
C SER A 74 -35.82 15.61 -27.24
N PRO A 75 -35.81 16.92 -26.94
CA PRO A 75 -35.47 17.94 -27.92
C PRO A 75 -33.96 17.98 -28.17
N GLY A 76 -33.55 17.90 -29.44
CA GLY A 76 -32.24 18.35 -29.93
C GLY A 76 -31.09 17.35 -29.79
N ALA A 77 -30.85 16.56 -30.84
CA ALA A 77 -29.63 15.78 -31.01
C ALA A 77 -28.40 16.70 -31.08
N VAL A 78 -27.43 16.48 -30.19
CA VAL A 78 -26.10 17.10 -30.25
C VAL A 78 -25.24 16.27 -31.20
N ALA A 79 -24.69 16.92 -32.22
CA ALA A 79 -23.78 16.35 -33.22
C ALA A 79 -22.48 15.81 -32.58
N PRO A 80 -21.79 14.85 -33.21
CA PRO A 80 -20.48 14.39 -32.73
C PRO A 80 -19.49 15.56 -32.61
N PHE A 81 -18.84 15.67 -31.45
CA PHE A 81 -17.88 16.72 -31.13
C PHE A 81 -16.72 16.73 -32.14
N GLN A 82 -16.74 17.71 -33.05
CA GLN A 82 -15.53 18.11 -33.78
C GLN A 82 -14.62 18.81 -32.78
N GLN A 83 -13.37 18.35 -32.71
CA GLN A 83 -12.31 18.96 -31.96
C GLN A 83 -12.00 20.34 -32.59
N ALA A 84 -12.55 21.39 -32.00
CA ALA A 84 -12.01 22.73 -32.14
C ALA A 84 -10.65 22.78 -31.40
N ASP A 85 -9.69 23.54 -31.91
CA ASP A 85 -8.28 23.61 -31.48
C ASP A 85 -8.05 24.13 -30.03
N GLY A 86 -8.71 23.54 -29.04
CA GLY A 86 -8.55 23.90 -27.63
C GLY A 86 -8.99 22.81 -26.66
N ILE A 87 -8.59 22.98 -25.40
CA ILE A 87 -8.90 22.07 -24.31
C ILE A 87 -10.00 22.70 -23.46
N ASP A 88 -11.09 21.95 -23.24
CA ASP A 88 -12.19 22.43 -22.41
C ASP A 88 -11.86 22.31 -20.92
N VAL A 89 -12.05 23.42 -20.22
CA VAL A 89 -12.03 23.52 -18.77
C VAL A 89 -13.43 23.85 -18.31
N SER A 90 -13.93 23.15 -17.31
CA SER A 90 -15.30 23.33 -16.83
C SER A 90 -15.38 23.42 -15.32
N GLY A 91 -16.49 23.96 -14.84
CA GLY A 91 -16.77 24.03 -13.41
C GLY A 91 -18.22 24.40 -13.17
N THR A 92 -18.60 24.41 -11.90
CA THR A 92 -19.93 24.86 -11.45
C THR A 92 -19.76 25.83 -10.30
N LEU A 93 -20.40 26.99 -10.42
CA LEU A 93 -20.46 28.00 -9.37
C LEU A 93 -21.72 27.82 -8.56
N ARG A 94 -21.53 27.69 -7.24
CA ARG A 94 -22.62 27.65 -6.27
C ARG A 94 -22.28 28.56 -5.12
N ASP A 95 -23.26 29.29 -4.63
CA ASP A 95 -23.12 30.15 -3.46
C ASP A 95 -22.98 29.33 -2.16
N GLN A 96 -22.81 30.02 -1.04
CA GLN A 96 -22.73 29.45 0.31
C GLN A 96 -23.97 28.65 0.76
N ASN A 97 -25.12 28.84 0.10
CA ASN A 97 -26.38 28.14 0.35
C ASN A 97 -26.62 27.01 -0.66
N GLY A 98 -25.66 26.72 -1.54
CA GLY A 98 -25.74 25.71 -2.58
C GLY A 98 -26.55 26.10 -3.82
N GLN A 99 -26.99 27.35 -3.92
CA GLN A 99 -27.71 27.91 -5.07
C GLN A 99 -26.76 28.16 -6.23
N PRO A 100 -27.15 27.84 -7.48
CA PRO A 100 -26.32 28.12 -8.65
C PRO A 100 -26.14 29.62 -8.85
N LEU A 101 -24.93 30.05 -9.20
CA LEU A 101 -24.62 31.45 -9.51
C LEU A 101 -24.59 31.68 -11.03
N PRO A 102 -25.63 32.30 -11.62
CA PRO A 102 -25.69 32.56 -13.05
C PRO A 102 -24.98 33.87 -13.44
N ASN A 103 -24.53 33.95 -14.70
CA ASN A 103 -23.98 35.15 -15.32
C ASN A 103 -22.69 35.72 -14.68
N VAL A 104 -21.94 34.89 -13.95
CA VAL A 104 -20.67 35.26 -13.34
C VAL A 104 -19.56 35.10 -14.37
N ARG A 105 -18.70 36.11 -14.49
CA ARG A 105 -17.62 36.20 -15.48
C ARG A 105 -16.35 35.55 -14.94
N ILE A 106 -15.75 34.70 -15.76
CA ILE A 106 -14.53 33.95 -15.43
C ILE A 106 -13.52 34.17 -16.55
N THR A 107 -12.31 34.58 -16.19
CA THR A 107 -11.20 34.77 -17.13
C THR A 107 -10.12 33.72 -16.87
N ALA A 108 -9.40 33.34 -17.91
CA ALA A 108 -8.18 32.56 -17.81
C ALA A 108 -7.02 33.36 -18.37
N GLU A 109 -5.90 33.35 -17.67
CA GLU A 109 -4.65 33.99 -18.05
C GLU A 109 -3.52 32.95 -18.08
N ARG A 110 -2.57 33.12 -18.99
CA ARG A 110 -1.35 32.33 -19.08
C ARG A 110 -0.17 33.29 -19.17
N ASP A 111 0.77 33.20 -18.22
CA ASP A 111 1.97 34.04 -18.16
C ASP A 111 1.66 35.55 -18.26
N GLY A 112 0.53 36.00 -17.70
CA GLY A 112 0.07 37.39 -17.73
C GLY A 112 -0.65 37.83 -19.02
N ALA A 113 -0.83 36.93 -19.99
CA ALA A 113 -1.62 37.18 -21.20
C ALA A 113 -3.03 36.55 -21.10
N PRO A 114 -4.09 37.22 -21.59
CA PRO A 114 -5.44 36.69 -21.56
C PRO A 114 -5.58 35.49 -22.50
N ALA A 115 -5.99 34.34 -21.96
CA ALA A 115 -6.15 33.08 -22.68
C ALA A 115 -7.60 32.78 -23.07
N GLY A 116 -8.57 33.38 -22.38
CA GLY A 116 -9.99 33.25 -22.70
C GLY A 116 -10.91 33.76 -21.59
N GLU A 117 -12.19 33.91 -21.91
CA GLU A 117 -13.21 34.36 -20.98
C GLU A 117 -14.53 33.63 -21.22
N THR A 118 -15.27 33.35 -20.15
CA THR A 118 -16.61 32.75 -20.22
C THR A 118 -17.53 33.31 -19.13
N ARG A 119 -18.82 32.97 -19.22
CA ARG A 119 -19.83 33.30 -18.21
C ARG A 119 -20.57 32.05 -17.76
N SER A 120 -20.94 31.98 -16.49
CA SER A 120 -21.74 30.87 -15.96
C SER A 120 -23.18 30.89 -16.48
N GLN A 121 -23.72 29.70 -16.76
CA GLN A 121 -25.08 29.45 -17.21
C GLN A 121 -26.09 29.55 -16.05
N ALA A 122 -27.39 29.47 -16.36
CA ALA A 122 -28.48 29.51 -15.36
C ALA A 122 -28.35 28.45 -14.25
N ASN A 123 -27.71 27.31 -14.54
CA ASN A 123 -27.45 26.23 -13.59
C ASN A 123 -26.10 26.37 -12.86
N GLY A 124 -25.42 27.51 -13.00
CA GLY A 124 -24.09 27.78 -12.43
C GLY A 124 -22.93 27.11 -13.16
N ARG A 125 -23.18 26.28 -14.18
CA ARG A 125 -22.14 25.61 -14.95
C ARG A 125 -21.47 26.59 -15.90
N TRP A 126 -20.16 26.47 -16.06
CA TRP A 126 -19.38 27.23 -17.04
C TRP A 126 -18.43 26.30 -17.78
N THR A 127 -18.04 26.71 -18.97
CA THR A 127 -17.06 26.00 -19.80
C THR A 127 -16.24 27.03 -20.55
N LEU A 128 -14.92 26.87 -20.50
CA LEU A 128 -13.95 27.73 -21.13
C LEU A 128 -12.96 26.86 -21.91
N THR A 129 -12.87 27.09 -23.21
CA THR A 129 -11.92 26.41 -24.08
C THR A 129 -10.62 27.21 -24.12
N VAL A 130 -9.50 26.59 -23.71
CA VAL A 130 -8.17 27.23 -23.71
C VAL A 130 -7.30 26.71 -24.86
N PRO A 131 -6.39 27.52 -25.43
CA PRO A 131 -5.70 27.21 -26.68
C PRO A 131 -4.62 26.11 -26.61
N GLY A 132 -4.30 25.56 -25.43
CA GLY A 132 -3.33 24.46 -25.31
C GLY A 132 -3.15 23.95 -23.89
N ALA A 133 -2.35 22.88 -23.73
CA ALA A 133 -1.97 22.38 -22.41
C ALA A 133 -0.97 23.34 -21.74
N GLY A 134 -1.06 23.47 -20.41
CA GLY A 134 -0.19 24.37 -19.64
C GLY A 134 -0.82 24.85 -18.34
N SER A 135 -0.09 25.66 -17.58
CA SER A 135 -0.58 26.30 -16.36
C SER A 135 -1.37 27.56 -16.71
N TYR A 136 -2.62 27.61 -16.26
CA TYR A 136 -3.52 28.76 -16.43
C TYR A 136 -3.97 29.27 -15.07
N LEU A 137 -3.98 30.60 -14.90
CA LEU A 137 -4.58 31.29 -13.77
C LEU A 137 -6.03 31.62 -14.13
N PHE A 138 -6.97 31.00 -13.42
CA PHE A 138 -8.39 31.31 -13.55
C PHE A 138 -8.79 32.35 -12.51
N ARG A 139 -9.41 33.44 -12.95
CA ARG A 139 -9.92 34.51 -12.09
C ARG A 139 -11.43 34.63 -12.22
N LEU A 140 -12.07 34.86 -11.09
CA LEU A 140 -13.47 35.19 -10.97
C LEU A 140 -13.62 36.71 -10.88
N ASP A 141 -14.44 37.30 -11.75
CA ASP A 141 -14.74 38.73 -11.67
C ASP A 141 -15.79 38.99 -10.58
N GLU A 142 -15.32 39.50 -9.43
CA GLU A 142 -16.16 39.77 -8.26
C GLU A 142 -17.26 40.80 -8.52
N ALA A 143 -17.06 41.71 -9.49
CA ALA A 143 -18.06 42.71 -9.85
C ALA A 143 -19.30 42.09 -10.55
N SER A 144 -19.16 40.87 -11.07
CA SER A 144 -20.23 40.13 -11.73
C SER A 144 -21.08 39.28 -10.78
N LEU A 145 -20.76 39.27 -9.48
CA LEU A 145 -21.46 38.45 -8.48
C LEU A 145 -22.75 39.10 -7.98
N PRO A 146 -23.79 38.31 -7.65
CA PRO A 146 -24.98 38.82 -6.98
C PRO A 146 -24.64 39.45 -5.61
N PRO A 147 -25.32 40.55 -5.22
CA PRO A 147 -25.06 41.22 -3.95
C PRO A 147 -25.31 40.27 -2.77
N GLY A 148 -24.33 40.17 -1.87
CA GLY A 148 -24.35 39.26 -0.72
C GLY A 148 -23.60 37.94 -0.92
N THR A 149 -22.93 37.74 -2.05
CA THR A 149 -22.05 36.58 -2.30
C THR A 149 -20.63 36.88 -1.82
N GLU A 150 -20.16 36.18 -0.80
CA GLU A 150 -18.77 36.29 -0.33
C GLU A 150 -17.88 35.28 -1.07
N VAL A 151 -16.70 35.71 -1.50
CA VAL A 151 -15.74 34.88 -2.25
C VAL A 151 -14.57 34.52 -1.34
N LEU A 152 -14.38 33.22 -1.11
CA LEU A 152 -13.27 32.68 -0.33
C LEU A 152 -12.02 32.48 -1.20
N GLN A 153 -12.20 32.03 -2.44
CA GLN A 153 -11.11 31.80 -3.37
C GLN A 153 -11.57 32.14 -4.80
N GLY A 154 -11.33 33.39 -5.21
CA GLY A 154 -11.66 33.92 -6.53
C GLY A 154 -10.59 33.66 -7.59
N GLU A 155 -9.39 33.25 -7.17
CA GLU A 155 -8.29 32.91 -8.08
C GLU A 155 -7.80 31.47 -7.85
N THR A 156 -7.56 30.74 -8.95
CA THR A 156 -7.03 29.37 -8.91
C THR A 156 -6.12 29.13 -10.10
N THR A 157 -4.90 28.66 -9.82
CA THR A 157 -4.00 28.16 -10.86
C THR A 157 -4.29 26.69 -11.11
N ARG A 158 -4.48 26.31 -12.37
CA ARG A 158 -4.66 24.92 -12.77
C ARG A 158 -3.80 24.56 -13.96
N GLU A 159 -3.15 23.41 -13.85
CA GLU A 159 -2.52 22.76 -14.99
C GLU A 159 -3.59 22.05 -15.82
N VAL A 160 -3.67 22.43 -17.09
CA VAL A 160 -4.64 21.92 -18.07
C VAL A 160 -3.94 20.87 -18.92
N THR A 161 -4.50 19.66 -18.96
CA THR A 161 -3.97 18.52 -19.73
C THR A 161 -4.95 18.09 -20.81
N ALA A 162 -4.44 17.80 -22.01
CA ALA A 162 -5.25 17.32 -23.13
C ALA A 162 -5.80 15.91 -22.84
N GLY A 163 -7.07 15.66 -23.16
CA GLY A 163 -7.72 14.36 -22.95
C GLY A 163 -8.13 14.04 -21.51
N SER A 164 -7.96 14.98 -20.58
CA SER A 164 -8.41 14.86 -19.18
C SER A 164 -9.60 15.78 -18.90
N LEU A 165 -10.41 15.44 -17.90
CA LEU A 165 -11.47 16.33 -17.39
C LEU A 165 -10.82 17.41 -16.51
N ASN A 166 -10.58 18.60 -17.10
CA ASN A 166 -10.03 19.74 -16.39
C ASN A 166 -11.16 20.48 -15.64
N THR A 167 -11.24 20.26 -14.32
CA THR A 167 -12.27 20.90 -13.48
C THR A 167 -11.66 21.96 -12.57
N VAL A 168 -12.22 23.17 -12.60
CA VAL A 168 -11.83 24.29 -11.73
C VAL A 168 -12.98 24.59 -10.77
N VAL A 169 -12.67 24.64 -9.49
CA VAL A 169 -13.64 24.88 -8.41
C VAL A 169 -13.26 26.16 -7.69
N PHE A 170 -14.16 27.14 -7.72
CA PHE A 170 -14.07 28.36 -6.91
C PHE A 170 -14.81 28.15 -5.59
N ARG A 171 -14.31 28.77 -4.52
CA ARG A 171 -14.90 28.64 -3.18
C ARG A 171 -15.62 29.92 -2.80
N PHE A 172 -16.85 29.77 -2.32
CA PHE A 172 -17.76 30.85 -1.93
C PHE A 172 -18.21 30.67 -0.49
N GLY A 173 -18.44 31.77 0.21
CA GLY A 173 -18.76 31.85 1.63
C GLY A 173 -17.94 32.89 2.37
N ALA A 174 -18.34 33.18 3.61
CA ALA A 174 -17.51 33.93 4.54
C ALA A 174 -16.14 33.27 4.62
N GLU A 175 -15.08 34.09 4.70
CA GLU A 175 -13.85 33.61 5.28
C GLU A 175 -14.23 33.05 6.64
N VAL A 176 -14.37 31.72 6.73
CA VAL A 176 -14.25 31.04 7.99
C VAL A 176 -12.81 31.36 8.31
N GLU A 177 -12.56 32.46 9.05
CA GLU A 177 -11.33 32.69 9.78
C GLU A 177 -11.00 31.31 10.29
N GLY A 178 -10.00 30.66 9.69
CA GLY A 178 -9.79 29.24 9.85
C GLY A 178 -9.40 29.08 11.29
N ALA A 179 -10.41 28.89 12.17
CA ALA A 179 -10.45 29.50 13.49
C ALA A 179 -9.08 29.36 14.08
N ALA A 180 -8.29 30.45 14.11
CA ALA A 180 -6.83 30.40 14.17
C ALA A 180 -6.45 29.23 15.05
N THR A 181 -6.16 28.08 14.40
CA THR A 181 -6.31 26.81 15.11
C THR A 181 -5.14 26.82 16.03
N GLY A 182 -5.39 27.17 17.30
CA GLY A 182 -4.33 27.52 18.23
C GLY A 182 -3.28 26.42 18.14
N GLY A 183 -1.99 26.73 18.20
CA GLY A 183 -0.93 25.75 17.89
C GLY A 183 -1.15 24.39 18.55
N PHE A 184 -1.80 24.38 19.73
CA PHE A 184 -2.31 23.19 20.41
C PHE A 184 -3.37 22.36 19.65
N ALA A 185 -4.41 22.98 19.09
CA ALA A 185 -5.43 22.30 18.29
C ALA A 185 -4.86 21.70 17.00
N THR A 186 -3.94 22.42 16.33
CA THR A 186 -3.21 21.89 15.17
C THR A 186 -2.32 20.72 15.58
N PHE A 187 -1.59 20.85 16.69
CA PHE A 187 -0.80 19.76 17.26
C PHE A 187 -1.65 18.53 17.57
N LEU A 188 -2.81 18.69 18.22
CA LEU A 188 -3.73 17.57 18.53
C LEU A 188 -4.23 16.89 17.25
N ARG A 189 -4.60 17.66 16.22
CA ARG A 189 -5.03 17.11 14.94
C ARG A 189 -3.92 16.30 14.27
N LEU A 190 -2.72 16.87 14.17
CA LEU A 190 -1.55 16.19 13.58
C LEU A 190 -1.16 14.93 14.37
N LEU A 191 -1.30 14.97 15.70
CA LEU A 191 -1.05 13.81 16.55
C LEU A 191 -2.06 12.69 16.28
N VAL A 192 -3.35 13.00 16.14
CA VAL A 192 -4.39 12.01 15.86
C VAL A 192 -4.24 11.44 14.44
N ASP A 193 -4.00 12.29 13.45
CA ASP A 193 -3.74 11.87 12.07
C ASP A 193 -2.49 10.99 11.99
N GLY A 194 -1.43 11.37 12.71
CA GLY A 194 -0.19 10.58 12.80
C GLY A 194 -0.37 9.25 13.51
N ILE A 195 -1.20 9.18 14.57
CA ILE A 195 -1.57 7.92 15.23
C ILE A 195 -2.37 7.04 14.29
N ARG A 196 -3.36 7.58 13.56
CA ARG A 196 -4.15 6.84 12.56
C ARG A 196 -3.21 6.22 11.52
N PHE A 197 -2.38 7.05 10.91
CA PHE A 197 -1.43 6.63 9.89
C PHE A 197 -0.46 5.57 10.43
N GLY A 198 0.10 5.82 11.62
CA GLY A 198 1.00 4.91 12.33
C GLY A 198 0.37 3.54 12.66
N LEU A 199 -0.91 3.50 13.02
CA LEU A 199 -1.65 2.25 13.26
C LEU A 199 -1.84 1.45 11.97
N VAL A 200 -2.20 2.11 10.87
CA VAL A 200 -2.40 1.46 9.56
C VAL A 200 -1.10 0.85 9.05
N ILE A 201 0.00 1.61 9.04
CA ILE A 201 1.30 1.06 8.65
C ILE A 201 1.80 0.02 9.66
N GLY A 202 1.48 0.19 10.94
CA GLY A 202 1.84 -0.70 12.04
C GLY A 202 1.28 -2.11 11.89
N ILE A 203 0.02 -2.28 11.49
CA ILE A 203 -0.55 -3.61 11.23
C ILE A 203 0.24 -4.36 10.15
N SER A 204 0.51 -3.69 9.03
CA SER A 204 1.28 -4.28 7.92
C SER A 204 2.72 -4.61 8.34
N ALA A 205 3.34 -3.71 9.10
CA ALA A 205 4.70 -3.83 9.61
C ALA A 205 4.86 -4.94 10.66
N VAL A 206 3.85 -5.18 11.50
CA VAL A 206 3.85 -6.30 12.46
C VAL A 206 3.98 -7.63 11.71
N GLY A 207 3.26 -7.81 10.60
CA GLY A 207 3.39 -8.99 9.75
C GLY A 207 4.81 -9.18 9.21
N LEU A 208 5.42 -8.10 8.70
CA LEU A 208 6.80 -8.10 8.22
C LEU A 208 7.80 -8.44 9.34
N SER A 209 7.62 -7.85 10.52
CA SER A 209 8.48 -8.05 11.69
C SER A 209 8.39 -9.47 12.22
N LEU A 210 7.21 -10.11 12.22
CA LEU A 210 7.06 -11.52 12.61
C LEU A 210 7.82 -12.45 11.65
N ILE A 211 7.74 -12.21 10.35
CA ILE A 211 8.49 -12.98 9.34
C ILE A 211 9.99 -12.81 9.59
N PHE A 212 10.46 -11.56 9.70
CA PHE A 212 11.86 -11.28 9.98
C PHE A 212 12.32 -11.93 11.29
N GLY A 213 11.55 -11.80 12.37
CA GLY A 213 11.91 -12.33 13.69
C GLY A 213 12.04 -13.85 13.73
N THR A 214 11.29 -14.58 12.90
CA THR A 214 11.34 -16.05 12.89
C THR A 214 12.27 -16.65 11.84
N THR A 215 12.56 -15.94 10.74
CA THR A 215 13.40 -16.47 9.66
C THR A 215 14.67 -15.67 9.38
N GLY A 216 14.84 -14.49 9.99
CA GLY A 216 15.94 -13.56 9.71
C GLY A 216 15.90 -12.97 8.29
N LEU A 217 14.77 -13.10 7.59
CA LEU A 217 14.63 -12.70 6.19
C LEU A 217 14.01 -11.31 6.10
N THR A 218 14.76 -10.36 5.54
CA THR A 218 14.21 -9.07 5.11
C THR A 218 13.44 -9.26 3.80
N ASN A 219 12.12 -9.38 3.88
CA ASN A 219 11.28 -9.67 2.72
C ASN A 219 10.75 -8.38 2.06
N PHE A 220 11.41 -7.91 0.98
CA PHE A 220 10.91 -6.76 0.22
C PHE A 220 9.60 -7.04 -0.54
N ALA A 221 9.27 -8.29 -0.82
CA ALA A 221 8.00 -8.63 -1.48
C ALA A 221 6.77 -8.45 -0.57
N HIS A 222 6.97 -8.22 0.74
CA HIS A 222 5.86 -7.99 1.68
C HIS A 222 5.04 -6.75 1.31
N GLY A 223 5.67 -5.70 0.77
CA GLY A 223 4.98 -4.52 0.28
C GLY A 223 3.99 -4.87 -0.84
N GLU A 224 4.38 -5.73 -1.77
CA GLU A 224 3.49 -6.17 -2.84
C GLU A 224 2.34 -7.05 -2.32
N MET A 225 2.52 -7.78 -1.22
CA MET A 225 1.42 -8.49 -0.57
C MET A 225 0.36 -7.52 -0.02
N VAL A 226 0.77 -6.33 0.41
CA VAL A 226 -0.15 -5.24 0.82
C VAL A 226 -0.98 -4.78 -0.37
N THR A 227 -0.33 -4.48 -1.51
CA THR A 227 -1.02 -4.09 -2.76
C THR A 227 -1.97 -5.19 -3.23
N ILE A 228 -1.48 -6.43 -3.36
CA ILE A 228 -2.26 -7.56 -3.85
C ILE A 228 -3.48 -7.79 -2.97
N GLY A 229 -3.34 -7.70 -1.64
CA GLY A 229 -4.47 -7.82 -0.73
C GLY A 229 -5.55 -6.76 -0.94
N ALA A 230 -5.15 -5.49 -1.14
CA ALA A 230 -6.07 -4.40 -1.45
C ALA A 230 -6.78 -4.59 -2.80
N VAL A 231 -6.03 -5.01 -3.83
CA VAL A 231 -6.56 -5.30 -5.17
C VAL A 231 -7.55 -6.47 -5.12
N ILE A 232 -7.26 -7.54 -4.37
CA ILE A 232 -8.18 -8.67 -4.19
C ILE A 232 -9.47 -8.20 -3.51
N ALA A 233 -9.38 -7.41 -2.45
CA ALA A 233 -10.55 -6.85 -1.78
C ALA A 233 -11.39 -5.98 -2.73
N TRP A 234 -10.74 -5.19 -3.59
CA TRP A 234 -11.40 -4.39 -4.61
C TRP A 234 -12.10 -5.25 -5.66
N PHE A 235 -11.45 -6.28 -6.18
CA PHE A 235 -12.05 -7.20 -7.16
C PHE A 235 -13.30 -7.88 -6.58
N ILE A 236 -13.27 -8.29 -5.32
CA ILE A 236 -14.43 -8.89 -4.65
C ILE A 236 -15.53 -7.85 -4.41
N ASN A 237 -15.15 -6.62 -4.04
CA ASN A 237 -16.10 -5.55 -3.74
C ASN A 237 -16.82 -5.04 -4.99
N VAL A 238 -16.06 -4.62 -6.00
CA VAL A 238 -16.58 -4.01 -7.22
C VAL A 238 -16.97 -5.08 -8.25
N GLY A 239 -16.09 -6.03 -8.53
CA GLY A 239 -16.34 -7.08 -9.51
C GLY A 239 -17.35 -8.13 -9.03
N GLY A 240 -17.34 -8.44 -7.72
CA GLY A 240 -18.28 -9.37 -7.11
C GLY A 240 -19.55 -8.74 -6.52
N GLY A 241 -19.63 -7.41 -6.43
CA GLY A 241 -20.74 -6.69 -5.80
C GLY A 241 -20.91 -6.96 -4.30
N VAL A 242 -19.89 -7.50 -3.64
CA VAL A 242 -19.93 -7.84 -2.21
C VAL A 242 -19.57 -6.61 -1.38
N GLN A 243 -20.25 -6.37 -0.26
CA GLN A 243 -19.88 -5.25 0.63
C GLN A 243 -18.41 -5.35 1.08
N LEU A 244 -17.75 -4.20 1.27
CA LEU A 244 -16.32 -4.14 1.52
C LEU A 244 -15.86 -4.89 2.78
N ILE A 245 -16.66 -4.92 3.85
CA ILE A 245 -16.30 -5.62 5.10
C ILE A 245 -16.13 -7.14 4.86
N PRO A 246 -17.15 -7.88 4.36
CA PRO A 246 -16.97 -9.29 4.03
C PRO A 246 -15.94 -9.51 2.92
N ALA A 247 -15.85 -8.60 1.93
CA ALA A 247 -14.81 -8.66 0.91
C ALA A 247 -13.40 -8.62 1.52
N THR A 248 -13.19 -7.78 2.55
CA THR A 248 -11.92 -7.67 3.28
C THR A 248 -11.61 -8.95 4.04
N ILE A 249 -12.58 -9.58 4.69
CA ILE A 249 -12.37 -10.85 5.41
C ILE A 249 -11.95 -11.95 4.43
N VAL A 250 -12.64 -12.07 3.29
CA VAL A 250 -12.27 -13.03 2.25
C VAL A 250 -10.89 -12.71 1.68
N ALA A 251 -10.59 -11.44 1.42
CA ALA A 251 -9.27 -10.99 0.98
C ALA A 251 -8.18 -11.34 2.00
N MET A 252 -8.42 -11.19 3.31
CA MET A 252 -7.48 -11.60 4.35
C MET A 252 -7.21 -13.11 4.34
N LEU A 253 -8.22 -13.93 4.10
CA LEU A 253 -8.04 -15.38 3.95
C LEU A 253 -7.18 -15.70 2.71
N ILE A 254 -7.45 -15.05 1.58
CA ILE A 254 -6.64 -15.21 0.37
C ILE A 254 -5.21 -14.69 0.61
N GLY A 255 -5.04 -13.58 1.30
CA GLY A 255 -3.74 -13.03 1.72
C GLY A 255 -2.96 -14.01 2.60
N ALA A 256 -3.63 -14.68 3.53
CA ALA A 256 -3.03 -15.74 4.33
C ALA A 256 -2.56 -16.91 3.46
N LEU A 257 -3.38 -17.33 2.49
CA LEU A 257 -3.03 -18.38 1.54
C LEU A 257 -1.87 -17.97 0.64
N LEU A 258 -1.80 -16.71 0.20
CA LEU A 258 -0.67 -16.16 -0.55
C LEU A 258 0.62 -16.14 0.29
N GLY A 259 0.51 -15.81 1.58
CA GLY A 259 1.63 -15.93 2.52
C GLY A 259 2.12 -17.37 2.63
N ALA A 260 1.22 -18.34 2.83
CA ALA A 260 1.55 -19.76 2.82
C ALA A 260 2.16 -20.22 1.48
N ALA A 261 1.64 -19.75 0.35
CA ALA A 261 2.12 -20.10 -0.98
C ALA A 261 3.55 -19.59 -1.20
N ASN A 262 3.84 -18.35 -0.80
CA ASN A 262 5.20 -17.80 -0.84
C ASN A 262 6.17 -18.64 0.00
N GLU A 263 5.77 -18.95 1.24
CA GLU A 263 6.56 -19.78 2.14
C GLU A 263 6.82 -21.17 1.57
N LEU A 264 5.78 -21.90 1.16
CA LEU A 264 5.91 -23.27 0.68
C LEU A 264 6.59 -23.37 -0.69
N GLY A 265 6.28 -22.42 -1.60
CA GLY A 265 6.74 -22.43 -2.98
C GLY A 265 8.17 -21.93 -3.14
N ILE A 266 8.52 -20.86 -2.43
CA ILE A 266 9.79 -20.15 -2.63
C ILE A 266 10.69 -20.34 -1.41
N TRP A 267 10.28 -19.79 -0.26
CA TRP A 267 11.20 -19.57 0.87
C TRP A 267 11.63 -20.86 1.56
N ARG A 268 10.70 -21.78 1.81
CA ARG A 268 10.99 -23.09 2.40
C ARG A 268 11.90 -23.91 1.51
N ARG A 269 11.67 -23.87 0.19
CA ARG A 269 12.51 -24.58 -0.78
C ARG A 269 13.92 -24.01 -0.82
N LEU A 270 14.04 -22.69 -0.77
CA LEU A 270 15.31 -21.98 -0.81
C LEU A 270 16.12 -22.23 0.47
N ARG A 271 15.48 -22.21 1.65
CA ARG A 271 16.10 -22.57 2.93
C ARG A 271 16.56 -24.03 2.98
N ARG A 272 15.76 -24.97 2.47
CA ARG A 272 16.16 -26.40 2.40
C ARG A 272 17.34 -26.66 1.49
N ARG A 273 17.54 -25.80 0.48
CA ARG A 273 18.70 -25.86 -0.42
C ARG A 273 19.93 -25.18 0.16
N GLY A 274 19.86 -24.66 1.40
CA GLY A 274 20.99 -24.00 2.06
C GLY A 274 21.31 -22.62 1.49
N ALA A 275 20.35 -21.94 0.85
CA ALA A 275 20.58 -20.59 0.35
C ALA A 275 20.77 -19.60 1.51
N GLY A 276 21.86 -18.84 1.49
CA GLY A 276 22.15 -17.81 2.50
C GLY A 276 21.12 -16.66 2.50
N LEU A 277 21.09 -15.90 3.59
CA LEU A 277 20.14 -14.79 3.78
C LEU A 277 20.27 -13.71 2.69
N ILE A 278 21.48 -13.42 2.24
CA ILE A 278 21.73 -12.44 1.16
C ILE A 278 21.10 -12.92 -0.16
N ALA A 279 21.19 -14.21 -0.50
CA ALA A 279 20.57 -14.75 -1.70
C ALA A 279 19.02 -14.66 -1.61
N GLN A 280 18.46 -14.93 -0.43
CA GLN A 280 17.03 -14.79 -0.20
C GLN A 280 16.57 -13.31 -0.27
N LEU A 281 17.40 -12.38 0.19
CA LEU A 281 17.16 -10.93 0.04
C LEU A 281 17.02 -10.55 -1.44
N VAL A 282 17.98 -10.95 -2.27
CA VAL A 282 17.97 -10.67 -3.72
C VAL A 282 16.73 -11.28 -4.38
N VAL A 283 16.36 -12.51 -4.00
CA VAL A 283 15.12 -13.14 -4.48
C VAL A 283 13.89 -12.34 -4.07
N SER A 284 13.85 -11.75 -2.88
CA SER A 284 12.70 -10.96 -2.42
C SER A 284 12.54 -9.67 -3.21
N ILE A 285 13.64 -9.03 -3.60
CA ILE A 285 13.64 -7.84 -4.44
C ILE A 285 13.15 -8.20 -5.84
N GLY A 286 13.69 -9.27 -6.44
CA GLY A 286 13.24 -9.75 -7.75
C GLY A 286 11.76 -10.14 -7.75
N LEU A 287 11.30 -10.82 -6.70
CA LEU A 287 9.90 -11.18 -6.52
C LEU A 287 9.02 -9.93 -6.34
N SER A 288 9.47 -8.91 -5.61
CA SER A 288 8.72 -7.66 -5.45
C SER A 288 8.51 -6.95 -6.79
N ILE A 289 9.56 -6.85 -7.61
CA ILE A 289 9.47 -6.23 -8.93
C ILE A 289 8.51 -7.04 -9.82
N ALA A 290 8.68 -8.36 -9.85
CA ALA A 290 7.82 -9.25 -10.63
C ALA A 290 6.35 -9.14 -10.23
N LEU A 291 6.05 -9.17 -8.93
CA LEU A 291 4.68 -9.05 -8.42
C LEU A 291 4.07 -7.68 -8.71
N ARG A 292 4.83 -6.59 -8.56
CA ARG A 292 4.35 -5.24 -8.85
C ARG A 292 3.92 -5.08 -10.29
N TYR A 293 4.75 -5.52 -11.23
CA TYR A 293 4.43 -5.45 -12.65
C TYR A 293 3.36 -6.46 -13.07
N LEU A 294 3.26 -7.60 -12.39
CA LEU A 294 2.14 -8.51 -12.58
C LEU A 294 0.81 -7.86 -12.17
N VAL A 295 0.78 -7.16 -11.02
CA VAL A 295 -0.39 -6.37 -10.61
C VAL A 295 -0.68 -5.28 -11.64
N LEU A 296 0.33 -4.54 -12.11
CA LEU A 296 0.14 -3.50 -13.14
C LEU A 296 -0.51 -4.05 -14.42
N ILE A 297 -0.11 -5.25 -14.87
CA ILE A 297 -0.67 -5.87 -16.09
C ILE A 297 -2.12 -6.32 -15.86
N ILE A 298 -2.46 -6.87 -14.69
CA ILE A 298 -3.79 -7.42 -14.40
C ILE A 298 -4.78 -6.34 -13.99
N PHE A 299 -4.38 -5.44 -13.09
CA PHE A 299 -5.21 -4.39 -12.51
C PHE A 299 -5.20 -3.10 -13.34
N GLY A 300 -4.11 -2.85 -14.08
CA GLY A 300 -3.90 -1.61 -14.80
C GLY A 300 -3.17 -0.54 -13.97
N GLY A 301 -2.79 0.55 -14.65
CA GLY A 301 -2.09 1.69 -14.02
C GLY A 301 -3.00 2.76 -13.44
N ARG A 302 -4.32 2.63 -13.64
CA ARG A 302 -5.31 3.61 -13.16
C ARG A 302 -5.62 3.35 -11.68
N SER A 303 -5.99 4.42 -10.98
CA SER A 303 -6.46 4.32 -9.61
C SER A 303 -7.95 4.01 -9.63
N GLU A 304 -8.37 2.95 -8.95
CA GLU A 304 -9.77 2.51 -8.93
C GLU A 304 -10.34 2.59 -7.52
N SER A 305 -11.56 3.09 -7.36
CA SER A 305 -12.18 3.28 -6.05
C SER A 305 -13.00 2.06 -5.62
N PHE A 306 -13.12 1.85 -4.31
CA PHE A 306 -14.10 0.92 -3.76
C PHE A 306 -15.53 1.42 -4.01
N ALA A 307 -16.49 0.50 -4.11
CA ALA A 307 -17.90 0.83 -4.26
C ALA A 307 -18.48 1.43 -2.96
N ASP A 308 -18.01 0.94 -1.80
CA ASP A 308 -18.47 1.39 -0.49
C ASP A 308 -17.57 2.48 0.10
N TYR A 309 -18.15 3.30 0.99
CA TYR A 309 -17.43 4.31 1.79
C TYR A 309 -16.69 5.37 0.97
N THR A 310 -17.12 5.62 -0.26
CA THR A 310 -16.68 6.73 -1.10
C THR A 310 -17.50 7.99 -0.77
N GLY A 311 -16.87 9.17 -0.78
CA GLY A 311 -17.56 10.46 -0.58
C GLY A 311 -18.10 10.73 0.83
N GLN A 312 -17.49 10.15 1.87
CA GLN A 312 -17.88 10.39 3.27
C GLN A 312 -17.62 11.84 3.69
N THR A 313 -18.56 12.42 4.45
CA THR A 313 -18.41 13.78 5.00
C THR A 313 -17.48 13.77 6.21
N VAL A 314 -16.59 14.76 6.27
CA VAL A 314 -15.73 14.98 7.43
C VAL A 314 -16.58 15.41 8.62
N ARG A 315 -16.41 14.75 9.77
CA ARG A 315 -17.07 15.11 11.01
C ARG A 315 -16.08 15.76 11.96
N ASN A 316 -16.46 16.94 12.45
CA ASN A 316 -15.63 17.72 13.36
C ASN A 316 -15.94 17.32 14.80
N TYR A 317 -14.92 16.83 15.51
CA TYR A 317 -14.93 16.52 16.94
C TYR A 317 -14.06 17.54 17.67
N GLY A 318 -14.52 18.80 17.72
CA GLY A 318 -13.72 19.91 18.25
C GLY A 318 -12.52 20.23 17.34
N PRO A 319 -11.27 20.14 17.82
CA PRO A 319 -10.08 20.44 17.00
C PRO A 319 -9.72 19.33 16.01
N ILE A 320 -10.37 18.17 16.08
CA ILE A 320 -10.07 16.99 15.27
C ILE A 320 -11.14 16.82 14.21
N ALA A 321 -10.73 16.63 12.96
CA ALA A 321 -11.64 16.41 11.83
C ALA A 321 -11.37 15.02 11.23
N LEU A 322 -12.30 14.09 11.40
CA LEU A 322 -12.17 12.69 10.95
C LEU A 322 -13.41 12.29 10.14
N THR A 323 -13.21 11.44 9.14
CA THR A 323 -14.33 10.76 8.49
C THR A 323 -14.70 9.49 9.27
N ASP A 324 -15.94 9.01 9.12
CA ASP A 324 -16.39 7.79 9.82
C ASP A 324 -15.56 6.55 9.42
N LYS A 325 -15.07 6.51 8.17
CA LYS A 325 -14.16 5.46 7.71
C LYS A 325 -12.79 5.51 8.43
N ASP A 326 -12.26 6.70 8.71
CA ASP A 326 -10.99 6.86 9.43
C ASP A 326 -11.11 6.37 10.87
N LEU A 327 -12.23 6.70 11.53
CA LEU A 327 -12.52 6.20 12.87
C LEU A 327 -12.65 4.68 12.87
N SER A 328 -13.35 4.11 11.89
CA SER A 328 -13.48 2.66 11.75
C SER A 328 -12.12 1.99 11.52
N ALA A 329 -11.23 2.59 10.73
CA ALA A 329 -9.89 2.10 10.48
C ALA A 329 -9.05 2.06 11.76
N ILE A 330 -9.11 3.12 12.58
CA ILE A 330 -8.43 3.18 13.89
C ILE A 330 -8.94 2.06 14.81
N VAL A 331 -10.27 1.91 14.93
CA VAL A 331 -10.87 0.89 15.81
C VAL A 331 -10.48 -0.51 15.35
N ILE A 332 -10.60 -0.81 14.06
CA ILE A 332 -10.21 -2.11 13.49
C ILE A 332 -8.72 -2.36 13.73
N ALA A 333 -7.88 -1.35 13.52
CA ALA A 333 -6.45 -1.46 13.74
C ALA A 333 -6.10 -1.84 15.18
N ILE A 334 -6.67 -1.13 16.15
CA ILE A 334 -6.46 -1.41 17.58
C ILE A 334 -6.95 -2.82 17.92
N VAL A 335 -8.15 -3.20 17.49
CA VAL A 335 -8.70 -4.54 17.77
C VAL A 335 -7.80 -5.64 17.22
N VAL A 336 -7.33 -5.50 15.98
CA VAL A 336 -6.46 -6.51 15.35
C VAL A 336 -5.08 -6.56 16.00
N LEU A 337 -4.48 -5.41 16.33
CA LEU A 337 -3.19 -5.36 17.02
C LEU A 337 -3.27 -5.98 18.42
N VAL A 338 -4.36 -5.72 19.16
CA VAL A 338 -4.63 -6.37 20.45
C VAL A 338 -4.83 -7.87 20.26
N ALA A 339 -5.58 -8.30 19.24
CA ALA A 339 -5.76 -9.72 18.94
C ALA A 339 -4.43 -10.42 18.62
N VAL A 340 -3.54 -9.77 17.85
CA VAL A 340 -2.19 -10.28 17.57
C VAL A 340 -1.34 -10.32 18.84
N ALA A 341 -1.39 -9.28 19.69
CA ALA A 341 -0.68 -9.26 20.96
C ALA A 341 -1.12 -10.41 21.89
N LEU A 342 -2.44 -10.63 22.02
CA LEU A 342 -3.00 -11.74 22.77
C LEU A 342 -2.59 -13.09 22.17
N LEU A 343 -2.59 -13.22 20.84
CA LEU A 343 -2.12 -14.41 20.15
C LEU A 343 -0.66 -14.70 20.52
N LEU A 344 0.22 -13.71 20.48
CA LEU A 344 1.65 -13.88 20.78
C LEU A 344 1.92 -14.20 22.26
N GLN A 345 1.18 -13.57 23.18
CA GLN A 345 1.42 -13.70 24.62
C GLN A 345 0.74 -14.93 25.23
N LYS A 346 -0.51 -15.20 24.86
CA LYS A 346 -1.39 -16.13 25.59
C LYS A 346 -1.51 -17.51 24.94
N THR A 347 -1.14 -17.66 23.66
CA THR A 347 -1.34 -18.94 22.95
C THR A 347 -0.09 -19.82 22.91
N ARG A 348 -0.30 -21.13 22.65
CA ARG A 348 0.80 -22.09 22.43
C ARG A 348 1.60 -21.75 21.17
N ILE A 349 0.94 -21.29 20.11
CA ILE A 349 1.64 -20.91 18.87
C ILE A 349 2.53 -19.68 19.10
N GLY A 350 2.07 -18.68 19.87
CA GLY A 350 2.88 -17.51 20.21
C GLY A 350 4.12 -17.83 21.06
N LYS A 351 4.03 -18.83 21.96
CA LYS A 351 5.20 -19.36 22.68
C LYS A 351 6.18 -20.06 21.74
N ALA A 352 5.67 -20.85 20.80
CA ALA A 352 6.49 -21.54 19.80
C ALA A 352 7.19 -20.55 18.85
N MET A 353 6.52 -19.46 18.44
CA MET A 353 7.14 -18.40 17.63
C MET A 353 8.34 -17.76 18.33
N ARG A 354 8.19 -17.40 19.61
CA ARG A 354 9.28 -16.82 20.41
C ARG A 354 10.46 -17.79 20.58
N ALA A 355 10.16 -19.06 20.87
CA ALA A 355 11.21 -20.08 20.94
C ALA A 355 11.98 -20.24 19.61
N VAL A 356 11.27 -20.18 18.48
CA VAL A 356 11.88 -20.26 17.14
C VAL A 356 12.70 -19.01 16.80
N SER A 357 12.28 -17.82 17.21
CA SER A 357 13.04 -16.59 17.00
C SER A 357 14.31 -16.52 17.86
N ASP A 358 14.27 -17.07 19.07
CA ASP A 358 15.41 -17.07 19.99
C ASP A 358 16.52 -18.03 19.51
N ASN A 359 16.16 -19.30 19.27
CA ASN A 359 17.08 -20.28 18.72
C ASN A 359 16.33 -21.41 17.99
N ARG A 360 16.44 -21.40 16.66
CA ARG A 360 15.78 -22.37 15.78
C ARG A 360 16.16 -23.82 16.05
N ASP A 361 17.43 -24.09 16.32
CA ASP A 361 17.94 -25.45 16.48
C ASP A 361 17.56 -26.04 17.86
N LEU A 362 17.61 -25.20 18.90
CA LEU A 362 17.14 -25.57 20.25
C LEU A 362 15.61 -25.77 20.29
N ALA A 363 14.86 -24.94 19.56
CA ALA A 363 13.42 -25.14 19.42
C ALA A 363 13.09 -26.47 18.75
N ALA A 364 13.82 -26.82 17.68
CA ALA A 364 13.65 -28.09 16.98
C ALA A 364 14.00 -29.30 17.85
N SER A 365 15.09 -29.25 18.62
CA SER A 365 15.48 -30.33 19.54
C SER A 365 14.49 -30.51 20.70
N SER A 366 13.78 -29.44 21.07
CA SER A 366 12.71 -29.46 22.07
C SER A 366 11.35 -29.97 21.52
N GLY A 367 11.32 -30.46 20.27
CA GLY A 367 10.14 -31.04 19.64
C GLY A 367 9.19 -30.02 18.97
N ILE A 368 9.58 -28.74 18.86
CA ILE A 368 8.79 -27.74 18.14
C ILE A 368 8.96 -27.93 16.64
N ASN A 369 7.86 -28.11 15.91
CA ASN A 369 7.89 -28.16 14.46
C ASN A 369 8.07 -26.75 13.87
N VAL A 370 9.34 -26.36 13.68
CA VAL A 370 9.74 -25.05 13.17
C VAL A 370 9.07 -24.71 11.83
N ASP A 371 9.00 -25.66 10.90
CA ASP A 371 8.40 -25.45 9.58
C ASP A 371 6.92 -25.07 9.68
N ARG A 372 6.18 -25.65 10.66
CA ARG A 372 4.77 -25.32 10.90
C ARG A 372 4.61 -23.93 11.53
N VAL A 373 5.52 -23.56 12.44
CA VAL A 373 5.52 -22.23 13.06
C VAL A 373 5.79 -21.15 12.01
N VAL A 374 6.83 -21.34 11.18
CA VAL A 374 7.15 -20.42 10.08
C VAL A 374 5.98 -20.32 9.10
N LEU A 375 5.38 -21.44 8.70
CA LEU A 375 4.19 -21.42 7.83
C LEU A 375 3.05 -20.58 8.43
N PHE A 376 2.76 -20.73 9.72
CA PHE A 376 1.74 -19.94 10.38
C PHE A 376 2.08 -18.45 10.42
N VAL A 377 3.35 -18.11 10.68
CA VAL A 377 3.82 -16.72 10.64
C VAL A 377 3.64 -16.11 9.25
N TRP A 378 3.95 -16.84 8.19
CA TRP A 378 3.74 -16.37 6.82
C TRP A 378 2.26 -16.19 6.47
N MET A 379 1.39 -17.09 6.93
CA MET A 379 -0.07 -16.90 6.79
C MET A 379 -0.56 -15.66 7.54
N LEU A 380 -0.14 -15.48 8.79
CA LEU A 380 -0.50 -14.32 9.59
C LEU A 380 0.03 -13.02 8.97
N GLY A 381 1.29 -13.02 8.51
CA GLY A 381 1.92 -11.89 7.84
C GLY A 381 1.18 -11.48 6.57
N GLY A 382 0.75 -12.44 5.75
CA GLY A 382 -0.04 -12.15 4.55
C GLY A 382 -1.45 -11.65 4.83
N ALA A 383 -2.11 -12.17 5.87
CA ALA A 383 -3.41 -11.66 6.32
C ALA A 383 -3.32 -10.21 6.82
N LEU A 384 -2.31 -9.91 7.65
CA LEU A 384 -2.09 -8.56 8.19
C LEU A 384 -1.66 -7.57 7.09
N ALA A 385 -0.82 -7.99 6.15
CA ALA A 385 -0.46 -7.17 4.99
C ALA A 385 -1.71 -6.82 4.16
N THR A 386 -2.59 -7.80 3.94
CA THR A 386 -3.84 -7.56 3.19
C THR A 386 -4.74 -6.58 3.92
N LEU A 387 -4.98 -6.79 5.21
CA LEU A 387 -5.80 -5.87 5.99
C LEU A 387 -5.23 -4.45 5.99
N GLY A 388 -3.92 -4.30 6.26
CA GLY A 388 -3.30 -2.98 6.27
C GLY A 388 -3.29 -2.31 4.90
N GLY A 389 -3.26 -3.08 3.80
CA GLY A 389 -3.45 -2.55 2.46
C GLY A 389 -4.85 -2.00 2.22
N VAL A 390 -5.88 -2.75 2.62
CA VAL A 390 -7.27 -2.28 2.52
C VAL A 390 -7.50 -1.05 3.38
N LEU A 391 -7.01 -1.04 4.64
CA LEU A 391 -7.13 0.10 5.52
C LEU A 391 -6.38 1.33 4.99
N PHE A 392 -5.20 1.15 4.42
CA PHE A 392 -4.44 2.24 3.80
C PHE A 392 -5.16 2.82 2.57
N ALA A 393 -5.69 1.95 1.71
CA ALA A 393 -6.49 2.40 0.57
C ALA A 393 -7.74 3.18 1.02
N LEU A 394 -8.38 2.75 2.11
CA LEU A 394 -9.55 3.41 2.68
C LEU A 394 -9.23 4.76 3.33
N SER A 395 -8.27 4.83 4.25
CA SER A 395 -8.02 6.04 5.04
C SER A 395 -7.13 7.05 4.32
N GLU A 396 -6.05 6.61 3.68
CA GLU A 396 -5.03 7.53 3.14
C GLU A 396 -5.23 7.81 1.65
N LEU A 397 -5.62 6.82 0.86
CA LEU A 397 -5.82 6.99 -0.59
C LEU A 397 -7.26 7.33 -0.97
N SER A 398 -8.04 7.92 -0.06
CA SER A 398 -9.41 8.35 -0.33
C SER A 398 -10.30 7.24 -0.92
N SER A 399 -10.25 6.04 -0.33
CA SER A 399 -11.01 4.86 -0.79
C SER A 399 -10.61 4.36 -2.18
N THR A 400 -9.36 4.61 -2.59
CA THR A 400 -8.83 4.26 -3.92
C THR A 400 -7.65 3.32 -3.83
N VAL A 401 -7.60 2.34 -4.72
CA VAL A 401 -6.55 1.33 -4.84
C VAL A 401 -5.63 1.68 -6.00
N GLN A 402 -4.32 1.60 -5.76
CA GLN A 402 -3.27 1.89 -6.74
C GLN A 402 -2.29 0.73 -6.81
N TYR A 403 -1.73 0.44 -7.99
CA TYR A 403 -0.81 -0.68 -8.19
C TYR A 403 0.53 -0.54 -7.44
N GLU A 404 0.96 0.68 -7.09
CA GLU A 404 2.27 0.94 -6.43
C GLU A 404 2.14 1.24 -4.92
N MET A 405 0.93 1.23 -4.36
CA MET A 405 0.69 1.65 -2.96
C MET A 405 1.54 0.88 -1.94
N GLY A 406 1.71 -0.43 -2.13
CA GLY A 406 2.48 -1.27 -1.23
C GLY A 406 3.98 -1.01 -1.27
N PHE A 407 4.53 -0.59 -2.42
CA PHE A 407 5.95 -0.21 -2.52
C PHE A 407 6.24 1.09 -1.75
N ARG A 408 5.34 2.08 -1.83
CA ARG A 408 5.44 3.31 -1.04
C ARG A 408 5.34 3.02 0.46
N LEU A 409 4.38 2.20 0.85
CA LEU A 409 4.22 1.75 2.23
C LEU A 409 5.41 0.95 2.77
N LEU A 410 6.06 0.17 1.91
CA LEU A 410 7.17 -0.71 2.30
C LEU A 410 8.32 0.05 2.96
N LEU A 411 8.66 1.22 2.41
CA LEU A 411 9.73 2.04 2.95
C LEU A 411 9.39 2.54 4.36
N LEU A 412 8.15 3.00 4.58
CA LEU A 412 7.69 3.44 5.89
C LEU A 412 7.59 2.30 6.90
N MET A 413 7.15 1.12 6.46
CA MET A 413 7.17 -0.09 7.29
C MET A 413 8.58 -0.43 7.73
N PHE A 414 9.56 -0.44 6.82
CA PHE A 414 10.96 -0.69 7.18
C PHE A 414 11.51 0.36 8.13
N ALA A 415 11.25 1.64 7.88
CA ALA A 415 11.65 2.71 8.78
C ALA A 415 11.11 2.48 10.20
N GLY A 416 9.82 2.15 10.33
CA GLY A 416 9.18 1.85 11.61
C GLY A 416 9.73 0.60 12.28
N VAL A 417 9.92 -0.50 11.53
CA VAL A 417 10.44 -1.76 12.08
C VAL A 417 11.90 -1.63 12.51
N ILE A 418 12.73 -0.89 11.77
CA ILE A 418 14.12 -0.62 12.15
C ILE A 418 14.18 0.26 13.40
N LEU A 419 13.40 1.35 13.42
CA LEU A 419 13.32 2.25 14.58
C LEU A 419 12.84 1.51 15.85
N GLY A 420 11.85 0.64 15.68
CA GLY A 420 11.26 -0.15 16.77
C GLY A 420 12.08 -1.37 17.20
N GLY A 421 13.08 -1.79 16.40
CA GLY A 421 13.85 -3.00 16.61
C GLY A 421 13.36 -4.17 15.75
N LEU A 422 14.23 -4.62 14.86
CA LEU A 422 13.98 -5.71 13.92
C LEU A 422 13.59 -7.01 14.64
N GLY A 423 12.52 -7.65 14.16
CA GLY A 423 12.10 -8.98 14.64
C GLY A 423 11.24 -8.97 15.90
N THR A 424 10.89 -7.79 16.42
CA THR A 424 9.94 -7.66 17.53
C THR A 424 8.62 -7.06 17.04
N ALA A 425 7.50 -7.73 17.36
CA ALA A 425 6.17 -7.27 16.94
C ALA A 425 5.78 -5.95 17.63
N TYR A 426 6.05 -5.84 18.93
CA TYR A 426 5.76 -4.64 19.72
C TYR A 426 6.64 -3.46 19.33
N GLY A 427 7.92 -3.74 19.06
CA GLY A 427 8.84 -2.72 18.55
C GLY A 427 8.37 -2.18 17.22
N ALA A 428 8.03 -3.05 16.26
CA ALA A 428 7.49 -2.64 14.97
C ALA A 428 6.25 -1.74 15.10
N LEU A 429 5.31 -2.09 15.99
CA LEU A 429 4.13 -1.26 16.23
C LEU A 429 4.50 0.13 16.78
N LEU A 430 5.33 0.19 17.82
CA LEU A 430 5.73 1.45 18.45
C LEU A 430 6.55 2.32 17.48
N GLY A 431 7.46 1.71 16.74
CA GLY A 431 8.27 2.40 15.73
C GLY A 431 7.41 2.96 14.60
N CYS A 432 6.42 2.21 14.11
CA CYS A 432 5.44 2.69 13.14
C CYS A 432 4.57 3.83 13.69
N LEU A 433 4.18 3.79 14.96
CA LEU A 433 3.44 4.90 15.59
C LEU A 433 4.27 6.18 15.62
N ILE A 434 5.56 6.07 15.99
CA ILE A 434 6.49 7.21 16.00
C ILE A 434 6.69 7.74 14.58
N VAL A 435 6.95 6.86 13.60
CA VAL A 435 7.10 7.24 12.19
C VAL A 435 5.83 7.93 11.69
N GLY A 436 4.64 7.44 12.04
CA GLY A 436 3.40 8.05 11.60
C GLY A 436 3.20 9.47 12.13
N ILE A 437 3.48 9.69 13.41
CA ILE A 437 3.44 11.03 14.05
C ILE A 437 4.49 11.95 13.42
N LEU A 438 5.71 11.45 13.17
CA LEU A 438 6.78 12.24 12.57
C LEU A 438 6.45 12.64 11.14
N VAL A 439 5.94 11.73 10.31
CA VAL A 439 5.54 12.02 8.92
C VAL A 439 4.49 13.13 8.92
N GLN A 440 3.41 12.98 9.69
CA GLN A 440 2.32 13.96 9.70
C GLN A 440 2.78 15.33 10.25
N SER A 441 3.64 15.32 11.27
CA SER A 441 4.22 16.55 11.81
C SER A 441 5.11 17.22 10.78
N CYS A 442 6.11 16.51 10.23
CA CYS A 442 7.05 17.05 9.25
C CYS A 442 6.34 17.63 8.04
N CYS A 443 5.34 16.93 7.50
CA CYS A 443 4.55 17.37 6.36
C CYS A 443 3.82 18.70 6.60
N HIS A 444 3.32 18.93 7.81
CA HIS A 444 2.72 20.22 8.15
C HIS A 444 3.74 21.37 8.05
N TRP A 445 4.93 21.19 8.63
CA TRP A 445 5.99 22.22 8.62
C TRP A 445 6.63 22.40 7.22
N THR A 446 6.81 21.33 6.46
CA THR A 446 7.36 21.41 5.10
C THR A 446 6.34 21.98 4.12
N SER A 447 5.04 21.72 4.26
CA SER A 447 4.02 22.31 3.39
C SER A 447 3.99 23.85 3.44
N SER A 448 4.41 24.46 4.56
CA SER A 448 4.56 25.92 4.65
C SER A 448 5.80 26.48 3.94
N THR A 449 6.74 25.64 3.49
CA THR A 449 8.04 26.07 2.95
C THR A 449 8.41 25.46 1.59
N TRP A 450 7.91 24.26 1.26
CA TRP A 450 8.25 23.49 0.05
C TRP A 450 7.02 22.69 -0.42
N ALA A 451 6.20 23.28 -1.28
CA ALA A 451 4.89 22.73 -1.71
C ALA A 451 4.98 21.50 -2.66
N ASP A 452 6.19 21.12 -3.10
CA ASP A 452 6.36 20.19 -4.23
C ASP A 452 6.67 18.73 -3.83
N TRP A 453 6.87 18.43 -2.54
CA TRP A 453 7.16 17.06 -2.09
C TRP A 453 5.88 16.31 -1.73
N PRO A 454 5.64 15.12 -2.31
CA PRO A 454 4.51 14.28 -1.91
C PRO A 454 4.81 13.68 -0.52
N CYS A 455 4.26 14.35 0.48
CA CYS A 455 3.61 13.68 1.60
C CYS A 455 2.36 12.95 1.07
#